data_AF-A0A7T1I2I4-F1
#
_entry.id   AF-A0A7T1I2I4-F1
#
_cell.length_a   1.000
_cell.length_b   1.000
_cell.length_c   1.000
_cell.angle_alpha   90.00
_cell.angle_beta   90.00
_cell.angle_gamma   90.00
#
_symmetry.space_group_name_H-M   'P 1'
#
loop_
_entity.id
_entity.type
_entity.pdbx_description
1 polymer ?
#
loop_
_entity_poly.entity_id
_entity_poly.type
_entity_poly.pdbx_seq_one_letter_code
_entity_poly.pdbx_strand_id
1 'polypeptide(L)'
;MRIPRDVNGHLLAERLHRHGYAVTRQTGSHMRLTRDAAGQQQHLTISAHKPLRVGTLRQILKDVASQVGCSIEELIGSLDL
;
A
#
# COMPACT_ATOMS: atom_id res chain seq x y z
N MET A 1 -7.30 15.56 -6.11
CA MET A 1 -6.21 14.64 -6.52
C MET A 1 -6.74 13.51 -7.40
N ARG A 2 -5.94 13.10 -8.41
CA ARG A 2 -6.26 11.99 -9.31
C ARG A 2 -5.60 10.71 -8.78
N ILE A 3 -6.38 9.66 -8.59
CA ILE A 3 -5.84 8.33 -8.24
C ILE A 3 -5.30 7.68 -9.53
N PRO A 4 -4.06 7.18 -9.53
CA PRO A 4 -3.49 6.41 -10.63
C PRO A 4 -4.37 5.21 -10.98
N ARG A 5 -4.40 4.89 -12.26
CA ARG A 5 -5.07 3.70 -12.78
C ARG A 5 -4.01 2.65 -13.10
N ASP A 6 -4.46 1.42 -13.27
CA ASP A 6 -3.60 0.32 -13.72
C ASP A 6 -2.42 -0.02 -12.77
N VAL A 7 -2.54 0.35 -11.50
CA VAL A 7 -1.56 0.01 -10.46
C VAL A 7 -1.64 -1.48 -10.14
N ASN A 8 -0.47 -2.13 -10.21
CA ASN A 8 -0.28 -3.51 -9.82
C ASN A 8 -0.07 -3.63 -8.31
N GLY A 9 -0.73 -4.59 -7.67
CA GLY A 9 -0.60 -4.78 -6.22
C GLY A 9 0.80 -5.21 -5.75
N HIS A 10 1.52 -6.00 -6.53
CA HIS A 10 2.93 -6.35 -6.26
C HIS A 10 3.86 -5.14 -6.36
N LEU A 11 3.70 -4.32 -7.41
CA LEU A 11 4.42 -3.06 -7.55
C LEU A 11 4.12 -2.13 -6.37
N LEU A 12 2.85 -2.01 -5.97
CA LEU A 12 2.47 -1.23 -4.80
C LEU A 12 3.14 -1.77 -3.52
N ALA A 13 3.15 -3.08 -3.30
CA ALA A 13 3.85 -3.69 -2.17
C ALA A 13 5.35 -3.37 -2.16
N GLU A 14 6.00 -3.49 -3.32
CA GLU A 14 7.41 -3.17 -3.49
C GLU A 14 7.68 -1.71 -3.12
N ARG A 15 6.90 -0.77 -3.65
CA ARG A 15 7.07 0.66 -3.36
C ARG A 15 6.80 1.01 -1.90
N LEU A 16 5.88 0.30 -1.23
CA LEU A 16 5.56 0.48 0.18
C LEU A 16 6.71 0.05 1.13
N HIS A 17 7.71 -0.68 0.65
CA HIS A 17 8.93 -0.93 1.45
C HIS A 17 9.63 0.37 1.85
N ARG A 18 9.55 1.43 1.03
CA ARG A 18 10.09 2.76 1.38
C ARG A 18 9.46 3.36 2.63
N HIS A 19 8.26 2.92 3.00
CA HIS A 19 7.52 3.35 4.19
C HIS A 19 7.62 2.32 5.34
N GLY A 20 8.50 1.33 5.22
CA GLY A 20 8.75 0.32 6.24
C GLY A 20 7.79 -0.87 6.23
N TYR A 21 6.97 -1.01 5.19
CA TYR A 21 6.15 -2.21 5.02
C TYR A 21 6.94 -3.33 4.38
N ALA A 22 6.89 -4.53 4.95
CA ALA A 22 7.43 -5.75 4.36
C ALA A 22 6.31 -6.76 4.11
N VAL A 23 6.35 -7.48 2.99
CA VAL A 23 5.43 -8.60 2.75
C VAL A 23 5.77 -9.73 3.72
N THR A 24 4.88 -10.04 4.66
CA THR A 24 5.09 -11.08 5.69
C THR A 24 4.37 -12.38 5.38
N ARG A 25 3.33 -12.34 4.55
CA ARG A 25 2.60 -13.53 4.11
C ARG A 25 1.91 -13.29 2.78
N GLN A 26 1.86 -14.32 1.94
CA GLN A 26 0.97 -14.34 0.79
C GLN A 26 0.15 -15.63 0.80
N THR A 27 -1.17 -15.50 0.61
CA THR A 27 -2.08 -16.64 0.46
C THR A 27 -2.91 -16.40 -0.80
N GLY A 28 -2.70 -17.24 -1.81
CA GLY A 28 -3.30 -17.04 -3.13
C GLY A 28 -2.94 -15.65 -3.67
N SER A 29 -3.97 -14.87 -4.00
CA SER A 29 -3.81 -13.53 -4.56
C SER A 29 -3.87 -12.39 -3.55
N HIS A 30 -3.71 -12.67 -2.25
CA HIS A 30 -3.65 -11.64 -1.22
C HIS A 30 -2.29 -11.66 -0.53
N MET A 31 -1.67 -10.48 -0.43
CA MET A 31 -0.43 -10.23 0.30
C MET A 31 -0.75 -9.46 1.57
N ARG A 32 -0.17 -9.89 2.69
CA ARG A 32 -0.18 -9.18 3.95
C ARG A 32 1.18 -8.53 4.14
N LEU A 33 1.16 -7.22 4.33
CA LEU A 33 2.31 -6.39 4.61
C LEU A 33 2.28 -6.01 6.09
N THR A 34 3.44 -5.99 6.72
CA THR A 34 3.62 -5.55 8.11
C THR A 34 4.64 -4.42 8.16
N ARG A 35 4.35 -3.40 8.96
CA ARG A 35 5.26 -2.31 9.30
C ARG A 35 5.37 -2.23 10.82
N ASP A 36 6.58 -2.13 11.34
CA ASP A 36 6.82 -1.81 12.74
C ASP A 36 6.89 -0.29 12.90
N ALA A 37 5.97 0.28 13.69
CA ALA A 37 5.89 1.70 13.96
C ALA A 37 5.64 1.94 15.44
N ALA A 38 6.53 2.69 16.11
CA ALA A 38 6.44 3.01 17.54
C ALA A 38 6.23 1.78 18.45
N GLY A 39 6.91 0.66 18.14
CA GLY A 39 6.81 -0.59 18.90
C GLY A 39 5.50 -1.37 18.67
N GLN A 40 4.67 -0.96 17.71
CA GLN A 40 3.45 -1.66 17.31
C GLN A 40 3.54 -2.15 15.86
N GLN A 41 3.01 -3.35 15.62
CA GLN A 41 2.85 -3.88 14.27
C GLN A 41 1.58 -3.36 13.63
N GLN A 42 1.73 -2.66 12.51
CA GLN A 42 0.65 -2.27 11.62
C GLN A 42 0.59 -3.25 10.46
N HIS A 43 -0.62 -3.63 10.05
CA HIS A 43 -0.82 -4.56 8.97
C HIS A 43 -1.64 -3.93 7.85
N LEU A 44 -1.31 -4.32 6.62
CA LEU A 44 -2.02 -3.94 5.41
C LEU A 44 -2.21 -5.19 4.54
N THR A 45 -3.43 -5.41 4.06
CA THR A 45 -3.70 -6.50 3.10
C THR A 45 -3.99 -5.90 1.73
N ILE A 46 -3.25 -6.36 0.72
CA ILE A 46 -3.44 -5.92 -0.67
C ILE A 46 -3.63 -7.13 -1.58
N SER A 47 -4.45 -6.97 -2.62
CA SER A 47 -4.54 -7.98 -3.66
C SER A 47 -3.31 -7.93 -4.56
N ALA A 48 -2.76 -9.09 -4.92
CA ALA A 48 -1.65 -9.25 -5.86
C ALA A 48 -2.09 -9.23 -7.34
N HIS A 49 -3.39 -9.17 -7.63
CA HIS A 49 -3.89 -9.12 -9.00
C HIS A 49 -3.64 -7.75 -9.68
N LYS A 50 -3.69 -7.77 -11.00
CA LYS A 50 -3.53 -6.61 -11.90
C LYS A 50 -4.82 -6.40 -12.69
N PRO A 51 -5.31 -5.16 -12.86
CA PRO A 51 -5.02 -3.97 -12.05
C PRO A 51 -5.84 -3.96 -10.75
N LEU A 52 -5.35 -3.27 -9.72
CA LEU A 52 -6.20 -2.92 -8.58
C LEU A 52 -7.34 -2.01 -9.04
N ARG A 53 -8.58 -2.31 -8.63
CA ARG A 53 -9.70 -1.40 -8.86
C ARG A 53 -9.38 -0.07 -8.20
N VAL A 54 -9.71 1.05 -8.86
CA VAL A 54 -9.42 2.41 -8.36
C VAL A 54 -9.97 2.62 -6.94
N GLY A 55 -11.17 2.08 -6.64
CA GLY A 55 -11.74 2.14 -5.29
C GLY A 55 -10.90 1.40 -4.24
N THR A 56 -10.41 0.20 -4.57
CA THR A 56 -9.53 -0.59 -3.71
C THR A 56 -8.19 0.10 -3.50
N LEU A 57 -7.57 0.60 -4.58
CA LEU A 57 -6.33 1.36 -4.49
C LEU A 57 -6.51 2.62 -3.62
N ARG A 58 -7.60 3.36 -3.80
CA ARG A 58 -7.89 4.55 -2.99
C ARG A 58 -8.00 4.21 -1.50
N GLN A 59 -8.67 3.11 -1.16
CA GLN A 59 -8.78 2.68 0.24
C GLN A 59 -7.42 2.29 0.81
N ILE A 60 -6.61 1.52 0.07
CA ILE A 60 -5.25 1.15 0.47
C ILE A 60 -4.40 2.40 0.72
N LEU A 61 -4.39 3.35 -0.22
CA LEU A 61 -3.60 4.58 -0.08
C LEU A 61 -4.07 5.42 1.12
N LYS A 62 -5.38 5.46 1.40
CA LYS A 62 -5.92 6.15 2.58
C LYS A 62 -5.46 5.50 3.88
N ASP A 63 -5.48 4.17 3.96
CA ASP A 63 -5.07 3.43 5.14
C ASP A 63 -3.56 3.62 5.39
N VAL A 64 -2.74 3.54 4.35
CA VAL A 64 -1.28 3.78 4.43
C VAL A 64 -0.99 5.23 4.82
N ALA A 65 -1.63 6.20 4.17
CA ALA A 65 -1.45 7.63 4.47
C ALA A 65 -1.77 7.91 5.95
N SER A 66 -2.83 7.31 6.49
CA SER A 66 -3.18 7.41 7.91
C SER A 66 -2.17 6.74 8.84
N GLN A 67 -1.60 5.59 8.45
CA GLN A 67 -0.61 4.86 9.26
C GLN A 67 0.76 5.56 9.27
N VAL A 68 1.14 6.19 8.15
CA VAL A 68 2.41 6.92 7.98
C VAL A 68 2.30 8.36 8.51
N GLY A 69 1.11 8.96 8.48
CA GLY A 69 0.87 10.33 8.93
C GLY A 69 1.12 11.38 7.84
N CYS A 70 0.78 11.08 6.59
CA CYS A 70 0.89 12.00 5.45
C CYS A 70 -0.43 12.09 4.68
N SER A 71 -0.52 13.02 3.73
CA SER A 71 -1.63 13.09 2.78
C SER A 71 -1.54 12.00 1.71
N ILE A 72 -2.66 11.71 1.04
CA ILE A 72 -2.67 10.75 -0.06
C ILE A 72 -1.84 11.30 -1.25
N GLU A 73 -1.89 12.61 -1.49
CA GLU A 73 -1.06 13.26 -2.52
C GLU A 73 0.44 13.03 -2.28
N GLU A 74 0.92 13.29 -1.06
CA GLU A 74 2.32 13.07 -0.68
C GLU A 74 2.71 11.61 -0.80
N LEU A 75 1.83 10.69 -0.37
CA LEU A 75 2.08 9.26 -0.47
C LEU A 75 2.26 8.85 -1.94
N ILE A 76 1.39 9.30 -2.86
CA ILE A 76 1.53 8.97 -4.28
C ILE A 76 2.84 9.49 -4.86
N GLY A 77 3.19 10.75 -4.56
CA GLY A 77 4.46 11.33 -4.99
C GLY A 77 5.65 10.52 -4.48
N SER A 78 5.62 10.11 -3.20
CA SER A 78 6.67 9.29 -2.60
C SER A 78 6.73 7.86 -3.14
N LEU A 79 5.64 7.36 -3.74
CA LEU A 79 5.55 6.01 -4.32
C LEU A 79 5.88 5.99 -5.83
N ASP A 80 6.03 7.16 -6.46
CA ASP A 80 6.15 7.37 -7.92
C ASP A 80 5.02 6.66 -8.70
N LEU A 81 3.77 6.84 -8.23
CA LEU A 81 2.56 6.26 -8.83
C LEU A 81 1.79 7.24 -9.72
#